data_AF-A0A0J7MT52-F1
#
_entry.id   AF-A0A0J7MT52-F1
#
_cell.length_a   1.000
_cell.length_b   1.000
_cell.length_c   1.000
_cell.angle_alpha   90.00
_cell.angle_beta   90.00
_cell.angle_gamma   90.00
#
_symmetry.space_group_name_H-M   'P 1'
#
loop_
_entity.id
_entity.type
_entity.pdbx_description
1 polymer ?
#
loop_
_entity_poly.entity_id
_entity_poly.type
_entity_poly.pdbx_seq_one_letter_code
_entity_poly.pdbx_strand_id
1 'polypeptide(L)'
;MDRYLFIVELHGFSDASQDALGAVIYIRTFHDYADAKVVLLAAKSKVAPVKRQTTPRLELSAAVLLARLLARVRNILDYRHVSSHLWTDSTVSLAWIKGHPSKWKEFISNRVAAIQELAPDARWHHVVGVDNPADCLSRGLSPHQLHHHHLWWHGPSWLQGPSVGWPLDVPSIDQSIDLEERPQKPVHVSTVRATSDNWELVNRFSQLTQLLRITAWIIRATARFKGLQCPPSLELTADEILKARTFWLKETQRTHFGRKLDSCSRKDALPRSHPLLKLSPFVDSKGILRVGGRLKNSILDSDSKHPAILPRDSPFSSLVISDIHQRTLHGGMQVLATLRQQYWILGGRAPVSSFIRRCVRCIRHRAVTAREMMESLPTSRITPTRPFLNSDVDYAGPFNLRTWRGRASRTYKGYLVIFVCFATSAVHLELATDYSS
;
A
#
# COMPACT_ATOMS: atom_id res chain seq x y z
N MET A 1 43.39 26.95 -10.47
CA MET A 1 43.00 27.87 -9.38
C MET A 1 42.26 27.04 -8.35
N ASP A 2 43.01 26.45 -7.42
CA ASP A 2 42.47 25.70 -6.30
C ASP A 2 41.67 26.65 -5.41
N ARG A 3 40.34 26.55 -5.48
CA ARG A 3 39.47 27.21 -4.49
C ARG A 3 39.64 26.41 -3.20
N TYR A 4 40.43 26.92 -2.27
CA TYR A 4 40.42 26.50 -0.88
C TYR A 4 38.96 26.43 -0.40
N LEU A 5 38.43 25.22 -0.21
CA LEU A 5 37.07 24.99 0.24
C LEU A 5 37.04 25.25 1.74
N PHE A 6 36.73 26.48 2.15
CA PHE A 6 36.43 26.78 3.54
C PHE A 6 35.12 26.08 3.94
N ILE A 7 35.16 25.35 5.05
CA ILE A 7 33.96 24.79 5.67
C ILE A 7 33.25 25.93 6.41
N VAL A 8 31.93 25.99 6.25
CA VAL A 8 31.06 26.98 6.90
C VAL A 8 30.11 26.25 7.84
N GLU A 9 29.94 26.77 9.05
CA GLU A 9 28.99 26.29 10.04
C GLU A 9 28.22 27.47 10.65
N LEU A 10 26.96 27.24 11.02
CA LEU A 10 26.14 28.23 11.72
C LEU A 10 25.94 27.82 13.18
N HIS A 11 26.26 28.74 14.10
CA HIS A 11 26.13 28.52 15.54
C HIS A 11 25.12 29.49 16.14
N GLY A 12 24.01 28.96 16.63
CA GLY A 12 22.91 29.75 17.18
C GLY A 12 22.78 29.62 18.69
N PHE A 13 22.60 30.71 19.42
CA PHE A 13 22.44 30.73 20.87
C PHE A 13 21.11 31.38 21.23
N SER A 14 20.40 30.82 22.20
CA SER A 14 19.14 31.37 22.71
C SER A 14 19.17 31.50 24.23
N ASP A 15 18.56 32.56 24.73
CA ASP A 15 18.35 32.78 26.16
C ASP A 15 17.07 33.60 26.42
N ALA A 16 16.51 33.49 27.63
CA ALA A 16 15.33 34.20 28.05
C ALA A 16 15.37 34.65 29.51
N SER A 17 14.90 35.87 29.74
CA SER A 17 14.60 36.43 31.06
C SER A 17 13.10 36.72 31.18
N GLN A 18 12.68 37.19 32.35
CA GLN A 18 11.30 37.67 32.56
C GLN A 18 10.99 38.95 31.77
N ASP A 19 12.02 39.64 31.25
CA ASP A 19 11.90 40.91 30.56
C ASP A 19 12.06 40.76 29.04
N ALA A 20 12.92 39.87 28.57
CA ALA A 20 13.23 39.70 27.15
C ALA A 20 13.69 38.29 26.75
N LEU A 21 13.50 37.97 25.47
CA LEU A 21 13.99 36.79 24.78
C LEU A 21 15.11 37.22 23.82
N GLY A 22 16.21 36.46 23.79
CA GLY A 22 17.37 36.70 22.95
C GLY A 22 17.68 35.51 22.04
N ALA A 23 18.08 35.80 20.81
CA ALA A 23 18.66 34.83 19.88
C ALA A 23 19.82 35.47 19.11
N VAL A 24 20.92 34.73 18.98
CA VAL A 24 22.15 35.17 18.32
C VAL A 24 22.64 34.07 17.39
N ILE A 25 23.13 34.42 16.21
CA ILE A 25 23.73 33.48 15.25
C ILE A 25 25.11 33.98 14.88
N TYR A 26 26.10 33.10 15.00
CA TYR A 26 27.45 33.26 14.51
C TYR A 26 27.66 32.41 13.27
N ILE A 27 28.49 32.92 12.36
CA ILE A 27 29.08 32.14 11.28
C ILE A 27 30.48 31.73 11.68
N ARG A 28 30.79 30.46 11.50
CA ARG A 28 32.11 29.89 11.72
C ARG A 28 32.68 29.41 10.39
N THR A 29 33.87 29.86 10.03
CA THR A 29 34.56 29.50 8.79
C THR A 29 35.97 29.03 9.08
N PHE A 30 36.38 27.89 8.50
CA PHE A 30 37.72 27.32 8.71
C PHE A 30 38.17 26.47 7.51
N HIS A 31 39.48 26.35 7.33
CA HIS A 31 40.10 25.38 6.42
C HIS A 31 40.69 24.21 7.21
N ASP A 32 41.34 24.52 8.34
CA ASP A 32 41.80 23.58 9.37
C ASP A 32 41.33 24.12 10.72
N TYR A 33 41.06 23.27 11.72
CA TYR A 33 40.49 23.74 12.99
C TYR A 33 41.37 24.77 13.71
N ALA A 34 42.66 24.87 13.37
CA ALA A 34 43.59 25.87 13.89
C ALA A 34 43.31 27.30 13.39
N ASP A 35 42.56 27.49 12.28
CA ASP A 35 42.31 28.79 11.65
C ASP A 35 40.85 29.26 11.71
N ALA A 36 40.03 28.66 12.58
CA ALA A 36 38.61 28.96 12.63
C ALA A 36 38.31 30.40 13.05
N LYS A 37 37.60 31.11 12.18
CA LYS A 37 37.07 32.45 12.45
C LYS A 37 35.60 32.38 12.78
N VAL A 38 35.23 33.02 13.88
CA VAL A 38 33.84 33.12 14.36
C VAL A 38 33.43 34.59 14.32
N VAL A 39 32.33 34.89 13.64
CA VAL A 39 31.83 36.25 13.46
C VAL A 39 30.33 36.28 13.75
N LEU A 40 29.90 37.30 14.50
CA LEU A 40 28.48 37.57 14.72
C LEU A 40 27.79 37.85 13.38
N LEU A 41 26.81 37.02 13.02
CA LEU A 41 26.08 37.11 11.75
C LEU A 41 24.73 37.82 11.91
N ALA A 42 23.96 37.45 12.92
CA ALA A 42 22.65 38.03 13.18
C ALA A 42 22.28 37.94 14.65
N ALA A 43 21.51 38.91 15.14
CA ALA A 43 20.94 38.88 16.47
C ALA A 43 19.50 39.36 16.46
N LYS A 44 18.67 38.84 17.35
CA LYS A 44 17.29 39.26 17.54
C LYS A 44 16.88 39.21 19.00
N SER A 45 16.41 40.34 19.51
CA SER A 45 15.71 40.43 20.78
C SER A 45 14.19 40.59 20.59
N LYS A 46 13.43 40.17 21.60
CA LYS A 46 11.98 40.36 21.70
C LYS A 46 11.58 40.54 23.16
N VAL A 47 10.74 41.52 23.48
CA VAL A 47 10.20 41.70 24.84
C VAL A 47 9.40 40.47 25.26
N ALA A 48 9.54 40.05 26.52
CA ALA A 48 8.81 38.93 27.07
C ALA A 48 7.29 39.17 27.06
N PRO A 49 6.46 38.12 26.95
CA PRO A 49 5.00 38.26 26.95
C PRO A 49 4.48 38.92 28.23
N VAL A 50 3.49 39.82 28.10
CA VAL A 50 2.84 40.50 29.24
C VAL A 50 2.25 39.50 30.24
N LYS A 51 1.70 38.38 29.74
CA LYS A 51 1.26 37.28 30.58
C LYS A 51 2.48 36.55 31.11
N ARG A 52 2.70 36.61 32.43
CA ARG A 52 3.81 35.91 33.12
C ARG A 52 3.82 34.42 32.75
N GLN A 53 5.01 33.94 32.41
CA GLN A 53 5.30 32.55 32.09
C GLN A 53 6.43 32.06 32.98
N THR A 54 6.49 30.74 33.19
CA THR A 54 7.62 30.11 33.87
C THR A 54 8.90 30.30 33.06
N THR A 55 10.04 30.38 33.73
CA THR A 55 11.36 30.55 33.08
C THR A 55 11.60 29.50 31.98
N PRO A 56 11.33 28.19 32.19
CA PRO A 56 11.49 27.19 31.12
C PRO A 56 10.64 27.45 29.88
N ARG A 57 9.42 27.97 30.03
CA ARG A 57 8.54 28.30 28.89
C ARG A 57 9.05 29.52 28.10
N LEU A 58 9.70 30.46 28.79
CA LEU A 58 10.35 31.61 28.16
C LEU A 58 11.61 31.17 27.41
N GLU A 59 12.46 30.33 28.03
CA GLU A 59 13.65 29.73 27.40
C GLU A 59 13.27 28.95 26.12
N LEU A 60 12.24 28.11 26.18
CA LEU A 60 11.71 27.43 24.98
C LEU A 60 11.19 28.42 23.93
N SER A 61 10.64 29.56 24.35
CA SER A 61 10.18 30.61 23.43
C SER A 61 11.35 31.36 22.78
N ALA A 62 12.49 31.51 23.47
CA ALA A 62 13.73 32.00 22.88
C ALA A 62 14.32 30.99 21.88
N ALA A 63 14.24 29.69 22.17
CA ALA A 63 14.62 28.64 21.21
C ALA A 63 13.79 28.71 19.92
N VAL A 64 12.48 28.98 20.01
CA VAL A 64 11.64 29.25 18.82
C VAL A 64 12.09 30.52 18.08
N LEU A 65 12.46 31.58 18.80
CA LEU A 65 12.98 32.80 18.19
C LEU A 65 14.26 32.52 17.39
N LEU A 66 15.15 31.71 17.95
CA LEU A 66 16.39 31.27 17.31
C LEU A 66 16.13 30.43 16.06
N ALA A 67 15.22 29.46 16.12
CA ALA A 67 14.86 28.63 14.96
C ALA A 67 14.30 29.48 13.80
N ARG A 68 13.47 30.49 14.11
CA ARG A 68 12.96 31.44 13.12
C ARG A 68 14.05 32.32 12.53
N LEU A 69 14.98 32.80 13.36
CA LEU A 69 16.12 33.60 12.92
C LEU A 69 17.02 32.78 12.00
N LEU A 70 17.31 31.52 12.35
CA LEU A 70 18.11 30.61 11.53
C LEU A 70 17.45 30.36 10.17
N ALA A 71 16.15 30.05 10.15
CA ALA A 71 15.41 29.84 8.91
C ALA A 71 15.48 31.07 7.99
N ARG A 72 15.37 32.29 8.57
CA ARG A 72 15.49 33.53 7.81
C ARG A 72 16.91 33.75 7.27
N VAL A 73 17.93 33.55 8.10
CA VAL A 73 19.34 33.69 7.69
C VAL A 73 19.69 32.70 6.59
N ARG A 74 19.31 31.42 6.73
CA ARG A 74 19.52 30.38 5.70
C ARG A 74 18.86 30.73 4.39
N ASN A 75 17.66 31.31 4.42
CA ASN A 75 16.95 31.72 3.20
C ASN A 75 17.63 32.92 2.52
N ILE A 76 18.06 33.93 3.28
CA ILE A 76 18.68 35.14 2.73
C ILE A 76 20.06 34.85 2.14
N LEU A 77 20.86 34.02 2.80
CA LEU A 77 22.24 33.71 2.40
C LEU A 77 22.36 32.45 1.52
N ASP A 78 21.23 31.81 1.20
CA ASP A 78 21.14 30.52 0.51
C ASP A 78 21.96 29.37 1.16
N TYR A 79 22.00 29.37 2.50
CA TYR A 79 22.74 28.38 3.32
C TYR A 79 21.89 27.17 3.70
N ARG A 80 21.13 26.64 2.74
CA ARG A 80 20.18 25.53 2.99
C ARG A 80 20.86 24.24 3.47
N HIS A 81 22.10 24.01 3.03
CA HIS A 81 22.86 22.78 3.33
C HIS A 81 24.01 22.99 4.33
N VAL A 82 24.10 24.18 4.94
CA VAL A 82 25.15 24.49 5.92
C VAL A 82 24.80 23.86 7.27
N SER A 83 25.78 23.19 7.88
CA SER A 83 25.62 22.58 9.21
C SER A 83 25.20 23.64 10.22
N SER A 84 24.30 23.27 11.14
CA SER A 84 23.77 24.21 12.13
C SER A 84 23.72 23.59 13.51
N HIS A 85 24.34 24.30 14.45
CA HIS A 85 24.49 23.91 15.85
C HIS A 85 23.80 24.95 16.70
N LEU A 86 22.75 24.57 17.43
CA LEU A 86 21.95 25.46 18.26
C LEU A 86 22.19 25.14 19.73
N TRP A 87 22.26 26.17 20.56
CA TRP A 87 22.74 26.11 21.93
C TRP A 87 21.74 26.81 22.86
N THR A 88 21.49 26.17 24.00
CA THR A 88 20.71 26.74 25.11
C THR A 88 21.32 26.29 26.44
N ASP A 89 21.26 27.14 27.44
CA ASP A 89 21.59 26.86 28.84
C ASP A 89 20.45 26.21 29.62
N SER A 90 19.26 26.15 29.02
CA SER A 90 18.11 25.48 29.59
C SER A 90 18.14 23.98 29.30
N THR A 91 18.50 23.18 30.30
CA THR A 91 18.42 21.71 30.23
C THR A 91 16.98 21.23 30.03
N VAL A 92 16.00 21.95 30.58
CA VAL A 92 14.56 21.66 30.42
C VAL A 92 14.12 21.90 28.97
N SER A 93 14.48 23.05 28.39
CA SER A 93 14.16 23.34 26.98
C SER A 93 14.85 22.36 26.05
N LEU A 94 16.11 22.02 26.32
CA LEU A 94 16.85 21.02 25.55
C LEU A 94 16.17 19.64 25.60
N ALA A 95 15.68 19.22 26.77
CA ALA A 95 14.96 17.96 26.94
C ALA A 95 13.64 17.96 26.15
N TRP A 96 12.88 19.06 26.18
CA TRP A 96 11.66 19.20 25.41
C TRP A 96 11.90 19.15 23.90
N ILE A 97 12.94 19.84 23.42
CA ILE A 97 13.30 19.91 22.00
C ILE A 97 13.76 18.54 21.46
N LYS A 98 14.50 17.77 22.28
CA LYS A 98 14.95 16.42 21.91
C LYS A 98 13.82 15.38 21.92
N GLY A 99 12.73 15.62 22.65
CA GLY A 99 11.57 14.73 22.67
C GLY A 99 10.56 14.99 21.55
N HIS A 100 9.69 14.02 21.31
CA HIS A 100 8.62 14.15 20.31
C HIS A 100 7.52 15.10 20.79
N PRO A 101 7.00 16.02 19.94
CA PRO A 101 5.98 17.01 20.34
C PRO A 101 4.76 16.42 21.04
N SER A 102 4.33 15.20 20.68
CA SER A 102 3.14 14.55 21.26
C SER A 102 3.27 14.21 22.76
N LYS A 103 4.49 14.17 23.29
CA LYS A 103 4.77 13.85 24.69
C LYS A 103 4.37 14.98 25.64
N TRP A 104 4.34 16.22 25.14
CA TRP A 104 4.24 17.41 25.96
C TRP A 104 2.82 18.01 25.98
N LYS A 105 2.51 18.80 27.01
CA LYS A 105 1.31 19.65 27.02
C LYS A 105 1.35 20.68 25.86
N GLU A 106 0.17 21.18 25.49
CA GLU A 106 -0.08 21.95 24.25
C GLU A 106 0.90 23.11 24.01
N PHE A 107 1.24 23.89 25.04
CA PHE A 107 2.17 25.02 24.91
C PHE A 107 3.56 24.60 24.44
N ILE A 108 4.09 23.54 25.03
CA ILE A 108 5.43 23.00 24.74
C ILE A 108 5.38 22.24 23.41
N SER A 109 4.36 21.39 23.23
CA SER A 109 4.13 20.62 22.02
C SER A 109 4.19 21.49 20.76
N ASN A 110 3.41 22.59 20.74
CA ASN A 110 3.34 23.48 19.59
C ASN A 110 4.68 24.19 19.29
N ARG A 111 5.48 24.48 20.32
CA ARG A 111 6.79 25.16 20.18
C ARG A 111 7.88 24.21 19.74
N VAL A 112 7.90 23.00 20.30
CA VAL A 112 8.82 21.92 19.88
C VAL A 112 8.55 21.56 18.42
N ALA A 113 7.28 21.43 18.02
CA ALA A 113 6.91 21.22 16.62
C ALA A 113 7.44 22.35 15.72
N ALA A 114 7.21 23.61 16.10
CA ALA A 114 7.71 24.74 15.33
C ALA A 114 9.25 24.76 15.21
N ILE A 115 9.98 24.42 16.27
CA ILE A 115 11.45 24.33 16.24
C ILE A 115 11.90 23.23 15.27
N GLN A 116 11.33 22.02 15.40
CA GLN A 116 11.69 20.86 14.58
C GLN A 116 11.31 21.05 13.10
N GLU A 117 10.21 21.76 12.80
CA GLU A 117 9.82 22.11 11.42
C GLU A 117 10.71 23.18 10.80
N LEU A 118 11.09 24.21 11.56
CA LEU A 118 11.91 25.32 11.06
C LEU A 118 13.38 24.94 10.90
N ALA A 119 13.87 24.00 11.70
CA ALA A 119 15.27 23.60 11.76
C ALA A 119 15.43 22.08 11.94
N PRO A 120 14.96 21.25 10.98
CA PRO A 120 14.96 19.79 11.12
C PRO A 120 16.37 19.19 11.22
N ASP A 121 17.33 19.78 10.51
CA ASP A 121 18.71 19.29 10.45
C ASP A 121 19.64 19.94 11.50
N ALA A 122 19.10 20.80 12.36
CA ALA A 122 19.89 21.51 13.37
C ALA A 122 20.14 20.63 14.60
N ARG A 123 21.39 20.60 15.06
CA ARG A 123 21.78 19.85 16.26
C ARG A 123 21.69 20.75 17.48
N TRP A 124 20.92 20.33 18.48
CA TRP A 124 20.73 21.06 19.73
C TRP A 124 21.66 20.58 20.84
N HIS A 125 22.36 21.52 21.45
CA HIS A 125 23.39 21.31 22.46
C HIS A 125 23.11 22.15 23.70
N HIS A 126 23.74 21.76 24.81
CA HIS A 126 23.75 22.53 26.05
C HIS A 126 24.97 23.46 26.06
N VAL A 127 24.82 24.66 26.59
CA VAL A 127 25.93 25.58 26.91
C VAL A 127 25.76 26.10 28.33
N VAL A 128 26.84 26.30 29.07
CA VAL A 128 26.73 26.94 30.39
C VAL A 128 26.36 28.42 30.23
N GLY A 129 25.49 28.95 31.09
CA GLY A 129 24.97 30.31 30.94
C GLY A 129 26.04 31.41 30.85
N VAL A 130 27.20 31.24 31.51
CA VAL A 130 28.33 32.18 31.44
C VAL A 130 28.92 32.28 30.02
N ASP A 131 28.85 31.19 29.26
CA ASP A 131 29.29 31.12 27.87
C ASP A 131 28.14 31.38 26.88
N ASN A 132 26.96 31.79 27.34
CA ASN A 132 25.82 32.02 26.46
C ASN A 132 25.76 33.50 26.00
N PRO A 133 26.17 33.84 24.76
CA PRO A 133 26.12 35.22 24.27
C PRO A 133 24.70 35.79 24.15
N ALA A 134 23.67 34.93 24.15
CA ALA A 134 22.29 35.40 24.11
C ALA A 134 21.82 36.02 25.44
N ASP A 135 22.52 35.77 26.56
CA ASP A 135 22.24 36.38 27.87
C ASP A 135 22.37 37.91 27.83
N CYS A 136 23.27 38.41 26.98
CA CYS A 136 23.42 39.84 26.68
C CYS A 136 22.12 40.50 26.20
N LEU A 137 21.28 39.76 25.46
CA LEU A 137 20.01 40.24 24.92
C LEU A 137 18.85 40.09 25.89
N SER A 138 18.88 39.08 26.76
CA SER A 138 17.80 38.80 27.70
C SER A 138 17.91 39.68 28.96
N ARG A 139 19.14 39.94 29.44
CA ARG A 139 19.42 40.76 30.65
C ARG A 139 19.77 42.21 30.33
N GLY A 140 20.23 42.47 29.11
CA GLY A 140 20.61 43.79 28.63
C GLY A 140 22.07 44.15 28.92
N LEU A 141 22.63 45.00 28.06
CA LEU A 141 23.98 45.58 28.17
C LEU A 141 23.91 47.08 27.88
N SER A 142 24.70 47.86 28.63
CA SER A 142 24.91 49.27 28.28
C SER A 142 25.77 49.41 27.01
N PRO A 143 25.65 50.49 26.23
CA PRO A 143 26.48 50.71 25.04
C PRO A 143 27.99 50.66 25.31
N HIS A 144 28.43 51.16 26.48
CA HIS A 144 29.83 51.13 26.90
C HIS A 144 30.33 49.70 27.16
N GLN A 145 29.52 48.88 27.85
CA GLN A 145 29.86 47.47 28.07
C GLN A 145 29.87 46.69 26.77
N LEU A 146 28.89 46.94 25.88
CA LEU A 146 28.77 46.25 24.59
C LEU A 146 30.02 46.45 23.72
N HIS A 147 30.59 47.66 23.70
CA HIS A 147 31.77 47.95 22.88
C HIS A 147 32.97 47.04 23.22
N HIS A 148 33.11 46.67 24.51
CA HIS A 148 34.21 45.83 25.00
C HIS A 148 33.79 44.38 25.28
N HIS A 149 32.58 43.96 24.89
CA HIS A 149 32.04 42.65 25.25
C HIS A 149 32.53 41.55 24.31
N HIS A 150 33.66 40.91 24.65
CA HIS A 150 34.31 39.90 23.81
C HIS A 150 33.37 38.73 23.44
N LEU A 151 32.64 38.17 24.41
CA LEU A 151 31.71 37.05 24.18
C LEU A 151 30.62 37.39 23.16
N TRP A 152 30.18 38.66 23.12
CA TRP A 152 29.14 39.10 22.18
C TRP A 152 29.66 39.18 20.75
N TRP A 153 30.87 39.73 20.55
CA TRP A 153 31.41 39.92 19.21
C TRP A 153 32.04 38.67 18.61
N HIS A 154 32.65 37.83 19.45
CA HIS A 154 33.45 36.68 19.01
C HIS A 154 32.83 35.32 19.35
N GLY A 155 31.74 35.30 20.12
CA GLY A 155 31.18 34.07 20.66
C GLY A 155 32.10 33.42 21.71
N PRO A 156 31.73 32.23 22.20
CA PRO A 156 32.55 31.49 23.17
C PRO A 156 33.91 31.09 22.59
N SER A 157 34.96 31.16 23.40
CA SER A 157 36.34 30.87 22.96
C SER A 157 36.49 29.46 22.41
N TRP A 158 35.76 28.49 22.96
CA TRP A 158 35.77 27.09 22.51
C TRP A 158 35.21 26.90 21.09
N LEU A 159 34.44 27.85 20.53
CA LEU A 159 34.03 27.79 19.11
C LEU A 159 35.19 28.01 18.15
N GLN A 160 36.27 28.67 18.60
CA GLN A 160 37.46 28.87 17.76
C GLN A 160 38.30 27.59 17.66
N GLY A 161 38.11 26.63 18.59
CA GLY A 161 38.81 25.35 18.60
C GLY A 161 38.06 24.22 17.86
N PRO A 162 38.65 23.02 17.76
CA PRO A 162 38.01 21.86 17.14
C PRO A 162 36.74 21.42 17.89
N SER A 163 35.81 20.77 17.18
CA SER A 163 34.50 20.38 17.73
C SER A 163 34.56 19.39 18.90
N VAL A 164 35.69 18.72 19.10
CA VAL A 164 35.95 17.83 20.25
C VAL A 164 35.99 18.61 21.57
N GLY A 165 36.38 19.89 21.53
CA GLY A 165 36.45 20.76 22.70
C GLY A 165 35.14 21.46 23.05
N TRP A 166 34.05 21.16 22.34
CA TRP A 166 32.74 21.74 22.65
C TRP A 166 32.14 21.12 23.92
N PRO A 167 31.32 21.87 24.68
CA PRO A 167 30.70 21.34 25.88
C PRO A 167 29.79 20.15 25.54
N LEU A 168 30.17 18.96 26.02
CA LEU A 168 29.42 17.71 25.86
C LEU A 168 28.48 17.45 27.04
N ASP A 169 28.69 18.14 28.17
CA ASP A 169 27.94 17.93 29.39
C ASP A 169 26.51 18.44 29.24
N VAL A 170 25.57 17.49 29.17
CA VAL A 170 24.18 17.73 29.49
C VAL A 170 24.02 17.42 30.98
N PRO A 171 23.83 18.42 31.85
CA PRO A 171 23.54 18.16 33.25
C PRO A 171 22.31 17.24 33.35
N SER A 172 22.36 16.29 34.28
CA SER A 172 21.19 15.47 34.59
C SER A 172 20.04 16.39 34.98
N ILE A 173 18.90 16.26 34.28
CA ILE A 173 17.68 16.98 34.63
C ILE A 173 17.27 16.51 36.02
N ASP A 174 17.08 17.45 36.94
CA ASP A 174 16.56 17.14 38.27
C ASP A 174 15.17 16.49 38.11
N GLN A 175 15.01 15.29 38.66
CA GLN A 175 13.77 14.51 38.60
C GLN A 175 12.60 15.20 39.32
N SER A 176 12.89 16.22 40.14
CA SER A 176 11.89 17.04 40.83
C SER A 176 11.17 18.05 39.90
N ILE A 177 11.72 18.35 38.71
CA ILE A 177 11.19 19.35 37.79
C ILE A 177 10.00 18.76 37.01
N ASP A 178 8.82 19.36 37.15
CA ASP A 178 7.65 19.02 36.30
C ASP A 178 7.93 19.46 34.86
N LEU A 179 8.29 18.49 34.01
CA LEU A 179 8.52 18.67 32.57
C LEU A 179 7.23 18.92 31.79
N GLU A 180 6.09 19.08 32.46
CA GLU A 180 4.80 19.32 31.83
C GLU A 180 4.45 18.25 30.80
N GLU A 181 4.81 17.01 31.11
CA GLU A 181 4.44 15.86 30.32
C GLU A 181 2.92 15.77 30.24
N ARG A 182 2.41 15.49 29.04
CA ARG A 182 1.00 15.21 28.88
C ARG A 182 0.75 13.93 29.68
N PRO A 183 -0.18 13.92 30.65
CA PRO A 183 -0.52 12.70 31.35
C PRO A 183 -0.84 11.67 30.27
N GLN A 184 -0.11 10.55 30.28
CA GLN A 184 -0.44 9.44 29.41
C GLN A 184 -1.88 9.11 29.74
N LYS A 185 -2.82 9.55 28.90
CA LYS A 185 -4.18 9.06 28.98
C LYS A 185 -3.99 7.55 28.96
N PRO A 186 -4.51 6.79 29.95
CA PRO A 186 -4.59 5.36 29.77
C PRO A 186 -5.24 5.23 28.41
N VAL A 187 -4.50 4.66 27.45
CA VAL A 187 -5.12 4.22 26.23
C VAL A 187 -6.04 3.14 26.75
N HIS A 188 -7.28 3.53 27.08
CA HIS A 188 -8.39 2.64 26.96
C HIS A 188 -8.35 2.28 25.48
N VAL A 189 -7.57 1.23 25.19
CA VAL A 189 -7.89 0.32 24.12
C VAL A 189 -9.21 -0.24 24.60
N SER A 190 -10.28 0.53 24.36
CA SER A 190 -11.52 -0.06 23.96
C SER A 190 -11.10 -0.93 22.79
N THR A 191 -10.87 -2.21 23.09
CA THR A 191 -11.14 -3.23 22.11
C THR A 191 -12.65 -3.08 21.88
N VAL A 192 -13.01 -2.08 21.08
CA VAL A 192 -14.14 -2.25 20.18
C VAL A 192 -13.74 -3.53 19.49
N ARG A 193 -14.33 -4.65 19.93
CA ARG A 193 -14.44 -5.82 19.07
C ARG A 193 -15.02 -5.22 17.81
N ALA A 194 -14.18 -4.93 16.84
CA ALA A 194 -14.61 -4.35 15.58
C ALA A 194 -15.76 -5.24 15.15
N THR A 195 -16.96 -4.66 15.18
CA THR A 195 -18.16 -5.34 14.76
C THR A 195 -17.99 -5.53 13.28
N SER A 196 -17.41 -6.67 12.89
CA SER A 196 -17.42 -7.19 11.53
C SER A 196 -17.14 -6.14 10.46
N ASP A 197 -16.08 -5.34 10.59
CA ASP A 197 -15.49 -4.76 9.38
C ASP A 197 -14.80 -5.92 8.68
N ASN A 198 -15.53 -6.48 7.71
CA ASN A 198 -15.04 -7.51 6.81
C ASN A 198 -13.66 -7.08 6.32
N TRP A 199 -12.63 -7.81 6.73
CA TRP A 199 -11.25 -7.53 6.35
C TRP A 199 -11.18 -7.44 4.81
N GLU A 200 -11.12 -6.20 4.28
CA GLU A 200 -11.31 -5.91 2.85
C GLU A 200 -10.23 -6.54 1.96
N LEU A 201 -9.13 -6.99 2.55
CA LEU A 201 -8.03 -7.62 1.82
C LEU A 201 -8.50 -8.78 0.93
N VAL A 202 -9.54 -9.53 1.33
CA VAL A 202 -10.09 -10.60 0.48
C VAL A 202 -10.66 -10.08 -0.84
N ASN A 203 -11.16 -8.84 -0.84
CA ASN A 203 -11.73 -8.18 -2.02
C ASN A 203 -10.66 -7.56 -2.92
N ARG A 204 -9.43 -7.41 -2.43
CA ARG A 204 -8.32 -6.76 -3.17
C ARG A 204 -7.57 -7.70 -4.11
N PHE A 205 -7.87 -9.00 -4.09
CA PHE A 205 -7.17 -10.00 -4.90
C PHE A 205 -8.13 -10.77 -5.79
N SER A 206 -7.64 -11.12 -6.98
CA SER A 206 -8.35 -11.96 -7.96
C SER A 206 -7.83 -13.41 -7.99
N GLN A 207 -6.71 -13.70 -7.33
CA GLN A 207 -6.09 -15.02 -7.27
C GLN A 207 -5.93 -15.49 -5.82
N LEU A 208 -6.36 -16.72 -5.52
CA LEU A 208 -6.26 -17.30 -4.19
C LEU A 208 -4.80 -17.39 -3.72
N THR A 209 -3.89 -17.80 -4.59
CA THR A 209 -2.46 -17.95 -4.27
C THR A 209 -1.83 -16.64 -3.80
N GLN A 210 -2.15 -15.53 -4.46
CA GLN A 210 -1.67 -14.20 -4.07
C GLN A 210 -2.20 -13.79 -2.69
N LEU A 211 -3.50 -13.96 -2.46
CA LEU A 211 -4.14 -13.70 -1.16
C LEU A 211 -3.44 -14.49 -0.04
N LEU A 212 -3.24 -15.78 -0.24
CA LEU A 212 -2.60 -16.66 0.76
C LEU A 212 -1.14 -16.26 1.02
N ARG A 213 -0.36 -15.95 -0.02
CA ARG A 213 1.05 -15.55 0.13
C ARG A 213 1.17 -14.22 0.88
N ILE A 214 0.36 -13.21 0.53
CA ILE A 214 0.39 -11.91 1.20
C ILE A 214 -0.06 -12.04 2.65
N THR A 215 -1.09 -12.84 2.90
CA THR A 215 -1.54 -13.12 4.27
C THR A 215 -0.46 -13.84 5.08
N ALA A 216 0.26 -14.80 4.49
CA ALA A 216 1.38 -15.49 5.13
C ALA A 216 2.52 -14.51 5.49
N TRP A 217 2.86 -13.57 4.60
CA TRP A 217 3.81 -12.51 4.88
C TRP A 217 3.37 -11.60 6.02
N ILE A 218 2.10 -11.19 6.04
CA ILE A 218 1.55 -10.37 7.13
C ILE A 218 1.64 -11.15 8.45
N ILE A 219 1.25 -12.42 8.48
CA ILE A 219 1.35 -13.26 9.69
C ILE A 219 2.80 -13.34 10.16
N ARG A 220 3.77 -13.59 9.26
CA ARG A 220 5.20 -13.62 9.61
C ARG A 220 5.68 -12.28 10.17
N ALA A 221 5.33 -11.17 9.53
CA ALA A 221 5.70 -9.83 10.01
C ALA A 221 5.11 -9.56 11.41
N THR A 222 3.83 -9.90 11.63
CA THR A 222 3.20 -9.74 12.95
C THR A 222 3.85 -10.61 14.02
N ALA A 223 4.33 -11.81 13.68
CA ALA A 223 5.07 -12.66 14.61
C ALA A 223 6.43 -12.04 14.99
N ARG A 224 7.15 -11.45 14.03
CA ARG A 224 8.40 -10.71 14.29
C ARG A 224 8.17 -9.51 15.21
N PHE A 225 7.13 -8.72 14.97
CA PHE A 225 6.78 -7.59 15.84
C PHE A 225 6.36 -8.02 17.25
N LYS A 226 5.90 -9.26 17.43
CA LYS A 226 5.61 -9.86 18.74
C LYS A 226 6.83 -10.49 19.41
N GLY A 227 8.02 -10.36 18.84
CA GLY A 227 9.25 -10.96 19.38
C GLY A 227 9.30 -12.49 19.29
N LEU A 228 8.43 -13.11 18.48
CA LEU A 228 8.47 -14.56 18.26
C LEU A 228 9.62 -14.92 17.32
N GLN A 229 10.32 -16.01 17.63
CA GLN A 229 11.34 -16.56 16.73
C GLN A 229 10.69 -16.90 15.38
N CYS A 230 11.18 -16.26 14.33
CA CYS A 230 10.74 -16.47 12.97
C CYS A 230 11.91 -16.94 12.12
N PRO A 231 11.70 -17.84 11.16
CA PRO A 231 12.75 -18.22 10.22
C PRO A 231 13.33 -16.97 9.53
N PRO A 232 14.66 -16.87 9.39
CA PRO A 232 15.30 -15.78 8.63
C PRO A 232 15.13 -15.94 7.11
N SER A 233 14.37 -16.94 6.63
CA SER A 233 14.23 -17.23 5.21
C SER A 233 13.56 -16.10 4.43
N LEU A 234 14.07 -15.84 3.23
CA LEU A 234 13.48 -14.91 2.25
C LEU A 234 12.25 -15.53 1.55
N GLU A 235 12.02 -16.82 1.71
CA GLU A 235 10.94 -17.56 1.07
C GLU A 235 9.84 -17.97 2.06
N LEU A 236 8.61 -18.06 1.57
CA LEU A 236 7.47 -18.59 2.32
C LEU A 236 7.46 -20.12 2.29
N THR A 237 7.28 -20.72 3.46
CA THR A 237 7.13 -22.17 3.60
C THR A 237 5.69 -22.62 3.29
N ALA A 238 5.51 -23.88 2.94
CA ALA A 238 4.19 -24.46 2.73
C ALA A 238 3.30 -24.39 3.98
N ASP A 239 3.90 -24.54 5.17
CA ASP A 239 3.18 -24.44 6.45
C ASP A 239 2.60 -23.03 6.68
N GLU A 240 3.32 -21.98 6.32
CA GLU A 240 2.82 -20.61 6.44
C GLU A 240 1.67 -20.32 5.48
N ILE A 241 1.73 -20.87 4.26
CA ILE A 241 0.62 -20.79 3.31
C ILE A 241 -0.60 -21.56 3.85
N LEU A 242 -0.38 -22.71 4.50
CA LEU A 242 -1.44 -23.50 5.13
C LEU A 242 -2.05 -22.78 6.35
N LYS A 243 -1.23 -22.10 7.14
CA LYS A 243 -1.68 -21.21 8.24
C LYS A 243 -2.52 -20.05 7.70
N ALA A 244 -2.08 -19.39 6.63
CA ALA A 244 -2.86 -18.35 5.97
C ALA A 244 -4.20 -18.86 5.42
N ARG A 245 -4.21 -20.07 4.83
CA ARG A 245 -5.45 -20.73 4.38
C ARG A 245 -6.39 -21.01 5.55
N THR A 246 -5.86 -21.54 6.64
CA THR A 246 -6.62 -21.82 7.87
C THR A 246 -7.20 -20.55 8.47
N PHE A 247 -6.45 -19.45 8.46
CA PHE A 247 -6.92 -18.13 8.88
C PHE A 247 -8.13 -17.68 8.06
N TRP A 248 -8.06 -17.71 6.73
CA TRP A 248 -9.17 -17.29 5.86
C TRP A 248 -10.40 -18.18 5.97
N LEU A 249 -10.21 -19.49 6.18
CA LEU A 249 -11.31 -20.41 6.47
C LEU A 249 -12.06 -19.99 7.74
N LYS A 250 -11.31 -19.80 8.83
CA LYS A 250 -11.89 -19.36 10.11
C LYS A 250 -12.57 -18.02 10.00
N GLU A 251 -11.93 -17.06 9.33
CA GLU A 251 -12.48 -15.72 9.20
C GLU A 251 -13.78 -15.72 8.39
N THR A 252 -13.78 -16.39 7.23
CA THR A 252 -14.99 -16.53 6.39
C THR A 252 -16.11 -17.23 7.17
N GLN A 253 -15.79 -18.28 7.93
CA GLN A 253 -16.77 -18.98 8.75
C GLN A 253 -17.27 -18.12 9.92
N ARG A 254 -16.40 -17.35 10.56
CA ARG A 254 -16.77 -16.43 11.64
C ARG A 254 -17.69 -15.32 11.14
N THR A 255 -17.39 -14.73 9.99
CA THR A 255 -18.22 -13.67 9.39
C THR A 255 -19.62 -14.16 9.04
N HIS A 256 -19.73 -15.33 8.39
CA HIS A 256 -21.02 -15.80 7.88
C HIS A 256 -21.77 -16.73 8.85
N PHE A 257 -21.07 -17.42 9.74
CA PHE A 257 -21.62 -18.40 10.68
C PHE A 257 -21.36 -18.05 12.15
N GLY A 258 -20.75 -16.90 12.47
CA GLY A 258 -20.28 -16.51 13.81
C GLY A 258 -21.26 -16.77 14.95
N ARG A 259 -22.49 -16.22 14.87
CA ARG A 259 -23.53 -16.43 15.89
C ARG A 259 -23.97 -17.89 16.07
N LYS A 260 -23.65 -18.78 15.10
CA LYS A 260 -24.09 -20.17 15.03
C LYS A 260 -22.97 -21.17 15.34
N LEU A 261 -21.71 -20.75 15.22
CA LEU A 261 -20.54 -21.50 15.66
C LEU A 261 -20.58 -21.73 17.18
N ASP A 262 -21.02 -20.72 17.94
CA ASP A 262 -21.19 -20.82 19.39
C ASP A 262 -22.22 -21.89 19.80
N SER A 263 -23.31 -22.03 19.05
CA SER A 263 -24.34 -23.07 19.27
C SER A 263 -23.85 -24.48 18.92
N CYS A 264 -23.11 -24.64 17.81
CA CYS A 264 -22.52 -25.93 17.44
C CYS A 264 -21.46 -26.40 18.45
N SER A 265 -20.67 -25.48 19.01
CA SER A 265 -19.69 -25.79 20.06
C SER A 265 -20.35 -26.19 21.39
N ARG A 266 -21.57 -25.71 21.67
CA ARG A 266 -22.34 -26.02 22.90
C ARG A 266 -23.28 -27.22 22.78
N LYS A 267 -23.31 -27.91 21.62
CA LYS A 267 -24.30 -28.96 21.26
C LYS A 267 -25.77 -28.47 21.24
N ASP A 268 -26.00 -27.16 21.17
CA ASP A 268 -27.35 -26.62 21.00
C ASP A 268 -27.86 -26.92 19.59
N ALA A 269 -29.11 -27.37 19.48
CA ALA A 269 -29.69 -27.76 18.20
C ALA A 269 -29.84 -26.53 17.28
N LEU A 270 -29.26 -26.59 16.08
CA LEU A 270 -29.48 -25.59 15.04
C LEU A 270 -30.98 -25.56 14.65
N PRO A 271 -31.53 -24.41 14.22
CA PRO A 271 -32.90 -24.32 13.72
C PRO A 271 -33.15 -25.34 12.61
N ARG A 272 -34.31 -26.04 12.65
CA ARG A 272 -34.66 -27.13 11.72
C ARG A 272 -34.61 -26.73 10.24
N SER A 273 -34.73 -25.43 9.93
CA SER A 273 -34.69 -24.88 8.56
C SER A 273 -33.28 -24.56 8.04
N HIS A 274 -32.23 -24.69 8.87
CA HIS A 274 -30.91 -24.19 8.49
C HIS A 274 -30.17 -25.15 7.52
N PRO A 275 -29.56 -24.66 6.42
CA PRO A 275 -28.86 -25.50 5.43
C PRO A 275 -27.72 -26.36 6.01
N LEU A 276 -27.11 -25.92 7.12
CA LEU A 276 -26.03 -26.64 7.80
C LEU A 276 -26.50 -27.91 8.49
N LEU A 277 -27.77 -28.01 8.92
CA LEU A 277 -28.28 -29.16 9.69
C LEU A 277 -28.16 -30.48 8.89
N LYS A 278 -28.33 -30.40 7.57
CA LYS A 278 -28.22 -31.56 6.65
C LYS A 278 -26.80 -32.10 6.49
N LEU A 279 -25.79 -31.38 6.98
CA LEU A 279 -24.37 -31.70 6.81
C LEU A 279 -23.71 -32.29 8.06
N SER A 280 -24.50 -32.53 9.12
CA SER A 280 -24.01 -32.97 10.44
C SER A 280 -22.71 -32.24 10.86
N PRO A 281 -22.73 -30.90 10.93
CA PRO A 281 -21.53 -30.09 10.98
C PRO A 281 -20.85 -30.23 12.35
N PHE A 282 -19.53 -30.23 12.37
CA PHE A 282 -18.75 -30.23 13.61
C PHE A 282 -17.52 -29.32 13.47
N VAL A 283 -16.97 -28.89 14.60
CA VAL A 283 -15.76 -28.07 14.64
C VAL A 283 -14.56 -28.98 14.91
N ASP A 284 -13.52 -28.89 14.08
CA ASP A 284 -12.30 -29.70 14.26
C ASP A 284 -11.36 -29.14 15.35
N SER A 285 -10.26 -29.84 15.61
CA SER A 285 -9.23 -29.41 16.58
C SER A 285 -8.56 -28.08 16.19
N LYS A 286 -8.60 -27.72 14.91
CA LYS A 286 -8.11 -26.43 14.42
C LYS A 286 -9.15 -25.34 14.57
N GLY A 287 -10.39 -25.60 14.98
CA GLY A 287 -11.45 -24.60 15.10
C GLY A 287 -12.15 -24.28 13.77
N ILE A 288 -12.08 -25.17 12.78
CA ILE A 288 -12.73 -25.03 11.47
C ILE A 288 -14.04 -25.83 11.46
N LEU A 289 -15.11 -25.23 10.98
CA LEU A 289 -16.39 -25.90 10.76
C LEU A 289 -16.31 -26.82 9.54
N ARG A 290 -16.56 -28.11 9.73
CA ARG A 290 -16.43 -29.15 8.71
C ARG A 290 -17.70 -29.98 8.58
N VAL A 291 -17.84 -30.63 7.43
CA VAL A 291 -18.93 -31.58 7.15
C VAL A 291 -18.67 -32.88 7.90
N GLY A 292 -19.66 -33.32 8.68
CA GLY A 292 -19.70 -34.66 9.24
C GLY A 292 -20.19 -35.67 8.20
N GLY A 293 -19.83 -36.94 8.35
CA GLY A 293 -20.24 -37.94 7.38
C GLY A 293 -19.79 -39.36 7.69
N ARG A 294 -20.13 -40.27 6.78
CA ARG A 294 -19.89 -41.72 6.89
C ARG A 294 -18.45 -42.13 6.54
N LEU A 295 -17.63 -41.21 6.03
CA LEU A 295 -16.24 -41.48 5.61
C LEU A 295 -15.22 -41.42 6.74
N LYS A 296 -15.67 -41.30 8.00
CA LYS A 296 -14.80 -41.19 9.19
C LYS A 296 -13.77 -42.33 9.28
N ASN A 297 -14.17 -43.55 8.91
CA ASN A 297 -13.35 -44.76 8.98
C ASN A 297 -12.57 -45.07 7.69
N SER A 298 -12.59 -44.17 6.69
CA SER A 298 -11.85 -44.40 5.43
C SER A 298 -10.33 -44.15 5.60
N ILE A 299 -9.52 -44.51 4.61
CA ILE A 299 -8.07 -44.24 4.59
C ILE A 299 -7.75 -42.83 4.03
N LEU A 300 -8.77 -42.09 3.59
CA LEU A 300 -8.60 -40.79 2.97
C LEU A 300 -8.00 -39.73 3.91
N ASP A 301 -7.43 -38.68 3.32
CA ASP A 301 -6.98 -37.52 4.08
C ASP A 301 -8.12 -36.84 4.85
N SER A 302 -7.77 -36.22 5.97
CA SER A 302 -8.71 -35.53 6.85
C SER A 302 -9.57 -34.48 6.14
N ASP A 303 -9.01 -33.72 5.20
CA ASP A 303 -9.74 -32.69 4.45
C ASP A 303 -10.76 -33.32 3.48
N SER A 304 -10.47 -34.51 2.94
CA SER A 304 -11.38 -35.25 2.07
C SER A 304 -12.46 -36.00 2.82
N LYS A 305 -12.16 -36.49 4.03
CA LYS A 305 -13.16 -37.07 4.94
C LYS A 305 -14.15 -36.03 5.43
N HIS A 306 -13.63 -34.86 5.79
CA HIS A 306 -14.37 -33.79 6.44
C HIS A 306 -14.07 -32.44 5.79
N PRO A 307 -14.62 -32.17 4.58
CA PRO A 307 -14.37 -30.91 3.87
C PRO A 307 -14.81 -29.69 4.69
N ALA A 308 -14.03 -28.60 4.59
CA ALA A 308 -14.32 -27.35 5.30
C ALA A 308 -15.54 -26.65 4.70
N ILE A 309 -16.52 -26.28 5.55
CA ILE A 309 -17.76 -25.68 5.09
C ILE A 309 -17.55 -24.21 4.74
N LEU A 310 -18.03 -23.82 3.56
CA LEU A 310 -17.91 -22.45 3.06
C LEU A 310 -19.28 -21.88 2.65
N PRO A 311 -19.54 -20.59 2.91
CA PRO A 311 -20.76 -19.91 2.47
C PRO A 311 -20.69 -19.60 0.97
N ARG A 312 -21.82 -19.79 0.27
CA ARG A 312 -21.95 -19.50 -1.17
C ARG A 312 -21.59 -18.06 -1.54
N ASP A 313 -21.98 -17.10 -0.70
CA ASP A 313 -21.90 -15.67 -1.00
C ASP A 313 -20.71 -15.05 -0.25
N SER A 314 -19.49 -15.54 -0.52
CA SER A 314 -18.26 -14.97 0.03
C SER A 314 -17.20 -14.75 -1.06
N PRO A 315 -16.42 -13.66 -0.96
CA PRO A 315 -15.29 -13.41 -1.86
C PRO A 315 -14.27 -14.55 -1.82
N PHE A 316 -13.97 -15.07 -0.62
CA PHE A 316 -13.06 -16.20 -0.45
C PHE A 316 -13.53 -17.46 -1.19
N SER A 317 -14.83 -17.79 -1.11
CA SER A 317 -15.36 -18.95 -1.86
C SER A 317 -15.28 -18.76 -3.36
N SER A 318 -15.45 -17.54 -3.85
CA SER A 318 -15.29 -17.22 -5.28
C SER A 318 -13.83 -17.40 -5.72
N LEU A 319 -12.86 -17.00 -4.89
CA LEU A 319 -11.43 -17.24 -5.14
C LEU A 319 -11.07 -18.72 -5.13
N VAL A 320 -11.65 -19.51 -4.21
CA VAL A 320 -11.47 -20.96 -4.15
C VAL A 320 -12.05 -21.66 -5.39
N ILE A 321 -13.24 -21.25 -5.84
CA ILE A 321 -13.81 -21.76 -7.10
C ILE A 321 -12.90 -21.39 -8.28
N SER A 322 -12.42 -20.15 -8.35
CA SER A 322 -11.53 -19.66 -9.41
C SER A 322 -10.23 -20.46 -9.49
N ASP A 323 -9.56 -20.67 -8.36
CA ASP A 323 -8.30 -21.43 -8.27
C ASP A 323 -8.48 -22.88 -8.73
N ILE A 324 -9.52 -23.58 -8.25
CA ILE A 324 -9.77 -24.97 -8.67
C ILE A 324 -10.23 -25.04 -10.13
N HIS A 325 -11.01 -24.07 -10.59
CA HIS A 325 -11.39 -23.96 -12.00
C HIS A 325 -10.17 -23.83 -12.92
N GLN A 326 -9.16 -23.07 -12.52
CA GLN A 326 -7.89 -22.95 -13.25
C GLN A 326 -7.05 -24.22 -13.17
N ARG A 327 -6.91 -24.82 -11.97
CA ARG A 327 -6.13 -26.07 -11.78
C ARG A 327 -6.69 -27.26 -12.55
N THR A 328 -8.00 -27.32 -12.71
CA THR A 328 -8.70 -28.35 -13.50
C THR A 328 -8.79 -27.99 -14.99
N LEU A 329 -8.03 -26.99 -15.46
CA LEU A 329 -7.99 -26.54 -16.85
C LEU A 329 -9.37 -26.25 -17.43
N HIS A 330 -10.22 -25.55 -16.67
CA HIS A 330 -11.60 -25.22 -17.05
C HIS A 330 -12.52 -26.45 -17.20
N GLY A 331 -12.34 -27.50 -16.40
CA GLY A 331 -13.07 -28.79 -16.43
C GLY A 331 -14.58 -28.77 -16.14
N GLY A 332 -15.28 -27.66 -16.39
CA GLY A 332 -16.73 -27.55 -16.27
C GLY A 332 -17.25 -27.90 -14.88
N MET A 333 -18.31 -28.72 -14.81
CA MET A 333 -18.90 -29.10 -13.52
C MET A 333 -18.04 -30.08 -12.70
N GLN A 334 -16.99 -30.68 -13.28
CA GLN A 334 -16.07 -31.56 -12.55
C GLN A 334 -15.29 -30.80 -11.48
N VAL A 335 -15.16 -29.47 -11.61
CA VAL A 335 -14.65 -28.54 -10.57
C VAL A 335 -15.32 -28.80 -9.22
N LEU A 336 -16.62 -29.16 -9.20
CA LEU A 336 -17.35 -29.45 -7.97
C LEU A 336 -16.82 -30.71 -7.25
N ALA A 337 -16.38 -31.72 -7.98
CA ALA A 337 -15.83 -32.94 -7.39
C ALA A 337 -14.48 -32.65 -6.73
N THR A 338 -13.60 -31.91 -7.41
CA THR A 338 -12.30 -31.47 -6.86
C THR A 338 -12.48 -30.53 -5.67
N LEU A 339 -13.44 -29.60 -5.73
CA LEU A 339 -13.81 -28.75 -4.59
C LEU A 339 -14.14 -29.58 -3.37
N ARG A 340 -14.99 -30.61 -3.52
CA ARG A 340 -15.45 -31.46 -2.42
C ARG A 340 -14.38 -32.31 -1.75
N GLN A 341 -13.18 -32.43 -2.33
CA GLN A 341 -12.05 -33.08 -1.66
C GLN A 341 -11.48 -32.24 -0.51
N GLN A 342 -11.80 -30.94 -0.45
CA GLN A 342 -11.23 -30.03 0.54
C GLN A 342 -12.24 -29.04 1.12
N TYR A 343 -13.24 -28.65 0.34
CA TYR A 343 -14.21 -27.61 0.68
C TYR A 343 -15.64 -28.02 0.33
N TRP A 344 -16.58 -27.68 1.20
CA TRP A 344 -18.00 -27.86 0.98
C TRP A 344 -18.71 -26.51 0.92
N ILE A 345 -18.87 -25.97 -0.29
CA ILE A 345 -19.62 -24.74 -0.50
C ILE A 345 -21.12 -25.04 -0.44
N LEU A 346 -21.85 -24.31 0.41
CA LEU A 346 -23.31 -24.46 0.55
C LEU A 346 -24.01 -24.25 -0.79
N GLY A 347 -24.79 -25.24 -1.24
CA GLY A 347 -25.43 -25.20 -2.56
C GLY A 347 -24.46 -25.21 -3.75
N GLY A 348 -23.23 -25.73 -3.57
CA GLY A 348 -22.07 -25.55 -4.45
C GLY A 348 -22.26 -25.69 -5.97
N ARG A 349 -23.25 -26.46 -6.45
CA ARG A 349 -23.56 -26.55 -7.89
C ARG A 349 -23.92 -25.19 -8.49
N ALA A 350 -24.73 -24.39 -7.80
CA ALA A 350 -25.17 -23.08 -8.27
C ALA A 350 -24.03 -22.04 -8.40
N PRO A 351 -23.21 -21.78 -7.36
CA PRO A 351 -22.10 -20.83 -7.46
C PRO A 351 -21.04 -21.29 -8.47
N VAL A 352 -20.71 -22.59 -8.54
CA VAL A 352 -19.76 -23.12 -9.53
C VAL A 352 -20.29 -22.93 -10.96
N SER A 353 -21.54 -23.30 -11.23
CA SER A 353 -22.15 -23.11 -12.55
C SER A 353 -22.25 -21.62 -12.94
N SER A 354 -22.56 -20.75 -11.98
CA SER A 354 -22.58 -19.30 -12.17
C SER A 354 -21.19 -18.77 -12.54
N PHE A 355 -20.15 -19.18 -11.81
CA PHE A 355 -18.76 -18.80 -12.07
C PHE A 355 -18.30 -19.23 -13.47
N ILE A 356 -18.52 -20.49 -13.84
CA ILE A 356 -18.13 -21.02 -15.16
C ILE A 356 -18.83 -20.27 -16.29
N ARG A 357 -20.11 -19.92 -16.13
CA ARG A 357 -20.87 -19.13 -17.11
C ARG A 357 -20.33 -17.72 -17.32
N ARG A 358 -19.66 -17.14 -16.32
CA ARG A 358 -19.04 -15.81 -16.39
C ARG A 358 -17.57 -15.86 -16.83
N CYS A 359 -16.96 -17.03 -16.88
CA CYS A 359 -15.56 -17.17 -17.29
C CYS A 359 -15.42 -16.94 -18.80
N VAL A 360 -14.71 -15.88 -19.19
CA VAL A 360 -14.49 -15.49 -20.60
C VAL A 360 -13.95 -16.65 -21.45
N ARG A 361 -12.97 -17.41 -20.93
CA ARG A 361 -12.41 -18.55 -21.66
C ARG A 361 -13.45 -19.66 -21.87
N CYS A 362 -14.24 -19.99 -20.86
CA CYS A 362 -15.33 -20.94 -21.01
C CYS A 362 -16.43 -20.44 -21.95
N ILE A 363 -16.74 -19.14 -21.94
CA ILE A 363 -17.70 -18.54 -22.87
C ILE A 363 -17.21 -18.69 -24.31
N ARG A 364 -15.94 -18.33 -24.58
CA ARG A 364 -15.33 -18.46 -25.91
C ARG A 364 -15.34 -19.90 -26.41
N HIS A 365 -14.97 -20.87 -25.58
CA HIS A 365 -14.98 -22.28 -25.98
C HIS A 365 -16.39 -22.90 -26.04
N ARG A 366 -17.38 -22.32 -25.34
CA ARG A 366 -18.79 -22.74 -25.43
C ARG A 366 -19.49 -22.12 -26.63
N ALA A 367 -18.99 -21.02 -27.16
CA ALA A 367 -19.58 -20.36 -28.32
C ALA A 367 -19.78 -21.41 -29.42
N VAL A 368 -21.05 -21.73 -29.66
CA VAL A 368 -21.43 -22.66 -30.71
C VAL A 368 -21.20 -21.93 -32.02
N THR A 369 -20.54 -22.56 -32.99
CA THR A 369 -20.49 -22.06 -34.36
C THR A 369 -21.91 -21.70 -34.78
N ALA A 370 -22.14 -20.49 -35.30
CA ALA A 370 -23.46 -20.10 -35.76
C ALA A 370 -24.00 -21.21 -36.68
N ARG A 371 -25.11 -21.82 -36.29
CA ARG A 371 -25.81 -22.73 -37.19
C ARG A 371 -26.55 -21.83 -38.15
N GLU A 372 -26.06 -21.73 -39.38
CA GLU A 372 -26.83 -21.12 -40.45
C GLU A 372 -28.16 -21.88 -40.54
N MET A 373 -29.27 -21.18 -40.27
CA MET A 373 -30.56 -21.73 -40.65
C MET A 373 -30.65 -21.57 -42.16
N MET A 374 -30.84 -22.67 -42.89
CA MET A 374 -31.13 -22.56 -44.32
C MET A 374 -32.43 -21.75 -44.45
N GLU A 375 -32.35 -20.65 -45.20
CA GLU A 375 -33.52 -19.83 -45.50
C GLU A 375 -34.55 -20.64 -46.29
N SER A 376 -35.83 -20.26 -46.17
CA SER A 376 -36.86 -20.83 -47.03
C SER A 376 -36.52 -20.57 -48.49
N LEU A 377 -36.60 -21.61 -49.34
CA LEU A 377 -36.37 -21.46 -50.77
C LEU A 377 -37.28 -20.37 -51.36
N PRO A 378 -36.78 -19.51 -52.25
CA PRO A 378 -37.60 -18.46 -52.85
C PRO A 378 -38.74 -19.08 -53.67
N THR A 379 -39.86 -18.36 -53.77
CA THR A 379 -41.06 -18.80 -54.50
C THR A 379 -40.74 -19.21 -55.93
N SER A 380 -39.82 -18.50 -56.59
CA SER A 380 -39.34 -18.79 -57.95
C SER A 380 -38.72 -20.19 -58.12
N ARG A 381 -38.25 -20.83 -57.04
CA ARG A 381 -37.67 -22.18 -57.04
C ARG A 381 -38.68 -23.29 -56.82
N ILE A 382 -39.79 -22.99 -56.15
CA ILE A 382 -40.81 -23.98 -55.76
C ILE A 382 -42.11 -23.86 -56.58
N THR A 383 -42.33 -22.75 -57.27
CA THR A 383 -43.48 -22.55 -58.14
C THR A 383 -43.16 -23.01 -59.57
N PRO A 384 -43.94 -23.93 -60.15
CA PRO A 384 -43.75 -24.36 -61.54
C PRO A 384 -43.83 -23.18 -62.51
N THR A 385 -42.80 -23.00 -63.31
CA THR A 385 -42.68 -21.95 -64.32
C THR A 385 -42.16 -22.51 -65.64
N ARG A 386 -42.19 -21.71 -66.71
CA ARG A 386 -41.60 -22.13 -67.99
C ARG A 386 -40.08 -22.30 -67.83
N PRO A 387 -39.44 -23.27 -68.52
CA PRO A 387 -37.99 -23.45 -68.47
C PRO A 387 -37.23 -22.14 -68.77
N PHE A 388 -36.17 -21.89 -68.00
CA PHE A 388 -35.32 -20.68 -68.08
C PHE A 388 -35.99 -19.33 -67.77
N LEU A 389 -37.25 -19.32 -67.31
CA LEU A 389 -37.88 -18.08 -66.84
C LEU A 389 -37.19 -17.52 -65.59
N ASN A 390 -36.84 -18.40 -64.66
CA ASN A 390 -36.05 -18.09 -63.47
C ASN A 390 -34.82 -19.00 -63.46
N SER A 391 -33.63 -18.41 -63.44
CA SER A 391 -32.37 -19.14 -63.41
C SER A 391 -31.45 -18.56 -62.33
N ASP A 392 -30.74 -19.43 -61.62
CA ASP A 392 -29.60 -19.03 -60.81
C ASP A 392 -28.40 -18.77 -61.69
N VAL A 393 -27.51 -17.89 -61.24
CA VAL A 393 -26.24 -17.60 -61.91
C VAL A 393 -25.13 -17.69 -60.90
N ASP A 394 -24.19 -18.58 -61.13
CA ASP A 394 -22.97 -18.70 -60.31
C ASP A 394 -21.73 -18.73 -61.21
N TYR A 395 -20.57 -18.37 -60.66
CA TYR A 395 -19.30 -18.39 -61.36
C TYR A 395 -18.39 -19.46 -60.76
N ALA A 396 -17.97 -20.42 -61.58
CA ALA A 396 -16.90 -21.34 -61.23
C ALA A 396 -15.56 -20.86 -61.80
N GLY A 397 -14.54 -20.73 -60.95
CA GLY A 397 -13.17 -20.44 -61.38
C GLY A 397 -12.30 -19.82 -60.29
N PRO A 398 -11.11 -19.31 -60.66
CA PRO A 398 -10.58 -19.19 -62.02
C PRO A 398 -10.03 -20.52 -62.59
N PHE A 399 -10.27 -20.75 -63.88
CA PHE A 399 -9.65 -21.81 -64.67
C PHE A 399 -8.61 -21.25 -65.64
N ASN A 400 -7.59 -22.05 -65.98
CA ASN A 400 -6.61 -21.69 -67.00
C ASN A 400 -7.07 -22.22 -68.37
N LEU A 401 -7.51 -21.31 -69.23
CA LEU A 401 -7.97 -21.63 -70.58
C LEU A 401 -6.81 -21.60 -71.57
N ARG A 402 -6.86 -22.48 -72.58
CA ARG A 402 -5.92 -22.51 -73.71
C ARG A 402 -6.64 -22.05 -74.95
N THR A 403 -6.05 -21.13 -75.71
CA THR A 403 -6.62 -20.66 -76.99
C THR A 403 -6.63 -21.75 -78.07
N TRP A 404 -5.65 -22.67 -78.03
CA TRP A 404 -5.63 -23.82 -78.94
C TRP A 404 -4.84 -25.00 -78.36
N ARG A 405 -4.93 -26.18 -79.00
CA ARG A 405 -4.23 -27.41 -78.56
C ARG A 405 -2.79 -27.49 -79.11
N GLY A 406 -1.83 -26.83 -78.46
CA GLY A 406 -0.40 -26.98 -78.80
C GLY A 406 0.58 -26.59 -77.70
N ARG A 407 1.85 -26.98 -77.85
CA ARG A 407 2.92 -26.83 -76.82
C ARG A 407 3.27 -25.37 -76.46
N ALA A 408 2.87 -24.39 -77.28
CA ALA A 408 3.11 -22.97 -77.05
C ALA A 408 1.82 -22.13 -76.93
N SER A 409 0.68 -22.77 -76.58
CA SER A 409 -0.59 -22.03 -76.40
C SER A 409 -0.48 -21.07 -75.22
N ARG A 410 -0.71 -19.78 -75.48
CA ARG A 410 -0.90 -18.78 -74.42
C ARG A 410 -2.09 -19.20 -73.55
N THR A 411 -1.90 -19.22 -72.24
CA THR A 411 -2.97 -19.45 -71.27
C THR A 411 -3.47 -18.13 -70.72
N TYR A 412 -4.77 -18.04 -70.47
CA TYR A 412 -5.39 -16.92 -69.78
C TYR A 412 -6.40 -17.43 -68.75
N LYS A 413 -6.71 -16.60 -67.76
CA LYS A 413 -7.72 -16.93 -66.75
C LYS A 413 -9.10 -16.75 -67.37
N GLY A 414 -9.99 -17.71 -67.15
CA GLY A 414 -11.41 -17.53 -67.42
C GLY A 414 -12.25 -18.24 -66.39
N TYR A 415 -13.55 -17.99 -66.49
CA TYR A 415 -14.56 -18.44 -65.55
C TYR A 415 -15.67 -19.14 -66.34
N LEU A 416 -16.32 -20.11 -65.71
CA LEU A 416 -17.54 -20.69 -66.23
C LEU A 416 -18.71 -20.01 -65.54
N VAL A 417 -19.54 -19.33 -66.32
CA VAL A 417 -20.85 -18.86 -65.87
C VAL A 417 -21.80 -20.05 -65.91
N ILE A 418 -22.34 -20.41 -64.75
CA ILE A 418 -23.22 -21.53 -64.56
C ILE A 418 -24.63 -20.98 -64.39
N PHE A 419 -25.46 -21.19 -65.41
CA PHE A 419 -26.88 -20.89 -65.35
C PHE A 419 -27.65 -22.15 -64.95
N VAL A 420 -28.38 -22.11 -63.83
CA VAL A 420 -29.19 -23.24 -63.37
C VAL A 420 -30.66 -22.87 -63.41
N CYS A 421 -31.42 -23.51 -64.31
CA CYS A 421 -32.85 -23.31 -64.40
C CYS A 421 -33.57 -23.79 -63.13
N PHE A 422 -34.37 -22.94 -62.49
CA PHE A 422 -35.12 -23.31 -61.29
C PHE A 422 -36.26 -24.30 -61.54
N ALA A 423 -36.86 -24.31 -62.73
CA ALA A 423 -37.98 -25.19 -63.06
C ALA A 423 -37.57 -26.64 -63.35
N THR A 424 -36.39 -26.85 -63.93
CA THR A 424 -35.93 -28.16 -64.44
C THR A 424 -34.59 -28.63 -63.89
N SER A 425 -33.87 -27.76 -63.18
CA SER A 425 -32.46 -27.97 -62.79
C SER A 425 -31.51 -28.19 -63.97
N ALA A 426 -31.93 -27.81 -65.19
CA ALA A 426 -31.06 -27.86 -66.36
C ALA A 426 -29.93 -26.82 -66.22
N VAL A 427 -28.72 -27.23 -66.57
CA VAL A 427 -27.51 -26.41 -66.45
C VAL A 427 -27.06 -25.95 -67.83
N HIS A 428 -26.86 -24.65 -68.00
CA HIS A 428 -26.19 -24.05 -69.15
C HIS A 428 -24.86 -23.44 -68.71
N LEU A 429 -23.79 -23.71 -69.46
CA LEU A 429 -22.44 -23.25 -69.14
C LEU A 429 -21.96 -22.30 -70.23
N GLU A 430 -21.53 -21.11 -69.82
CA GLU A 430 -20.96 -20.11 -70.70
C GLU A 430 -19.54 -19.72 -70.24
N LEU A 431 -18.67 -19.38 -71.17
CA LEU A 431 -17.29 -19.02 -70.88
C LEU A 431 -17.15 -17.49 -70.74
N ALA A 432 -16.76 -17.02 -69.56
CA ALA A 432 -16.43 -15.62 -69.32
C ALA A 432 -14.91 -15.42 -69.22
N THR A 433 -14.40 -14.38 -69.87
CA THR A 433 -12.96 -14.03 -69.86
C THR A 433 -12.58 -13.15 -68.67
N ASP A 434 -13.56 -12.53 -68.02
CA ASP A 434 -13.41 -11.61 -66.89
C ASP A 434 -14.71 -11.53 -66.04
N TYR A 435 -14.65 -10.80 -64.91
CA TYR A 435 -15.77 -10.55 -63.98
C TYR A 435 -16.43 -9.18 -64.21
N SER A 436 -16.24 -8.56 -65.38
CA SER A 436 -16.81 -7.24 -65.65
C SER A 436 -18.30 -7.35 -65.98
N SER A 437 -19.07 -6.34 -65.55
CA SER A 437 -20.53 -6.25 -65.69
C SER A 437 -20.95 -5.73 -67.05
#